data_AF-A0A8H6VYY5-F1
#
_entry.id   AF-A0A8H6VYY5-F1
#
_cell.length_a   1.000
_cell.length_b   1.000
_cell.length_c   1.000
_cell.angle_alpha   90.00
_cell.angle_beta   90.00
_cell.angle_gamma   90.00
#
_symmetry.space_group_name_H-M   'P 1'
#
loop_
_entity.id
_entity.type
_entity.pdbx_description
1 polymer ?
#
loop_
_entity_poly.entity_id
_entity_poly.type
_entity_poly.pdbx_seq_one_letter_code
_entity_poly.pdbx_strand_id
1 'polypeptide(L)'
;MRDDQRGTSRVLTWPCHTHVFSNAHVDATTSASKAPETRAKLQPEQGLQACATTSVGPHVFSRGRAIPTSSQTLMSTRPRRPAKRQKLEQNSSPSDLLEQSDADRDFWFLDGNVILEIASHKQFQVYKGVLQNLSAFFRRKFVDNMHSRLHYGVVRLQGDTVADWTHLLSAIFPAEGLKDENPPLEQILAVIRLGRKYEFTQAFLGPSYRRLKGDFPSTLQDYDDVRTTWNYILVPETEPADWNVRNVDGHAIFHVVSQVLNHAEDIGLHSILPMAYYSLLDCDPDLVMNDDNLKQAKRRTFFRGYDNIQKDPDVPLKCLEHGNFIPLTRKCSQRTTAKCESTALALWLKLLPFNKSDSSHTQTVSVLDPWDSDWDNGFCENCLAALMNEYEERRERCFEKLPGWFGLKTWETLHEKDCMLG
;
A
#
# COMPACT_ATOMS: atom_id res chain seq x y z
N MET A 1 -40.84 -13.02 4.24
CA MET A 1 -40.49 -12.20 3.06
C MET A 1 -40.02 -10.84 3.53
N ARG A 2 -38.74 -10.73 3.86
CA ARG A 2 -37.96 -9.49 3.87
C ARG A 2 -36.53 -9.90 3.53
N ASP A 3 -35.99 -9.22 2.53
CA ASP A 3 -34.77 -9.55 1.81
C ASP A 3 -33.53 -9.40 2.68
N ASP A 4 -32.66 -10.40 2.56
CA ASP A 4 -31.34 -10.53 3.16
C ASP A 4 -30.33 -9.98 2.12
N GLN A 5 -30.04 -8.68 2.16
CA GLN A 5 -28.95 -8.10 1.35
C GLN A 5 -27.63 -8.30 2.10
N ARG A 6 -26.98 -9.43 1.85
CA ARG A 6 -25.54 -9.61 2.13
C ARG A 6 -24.77 -8.80 1.09
N GLY A 7 -24.18 -7.69 1.54
CA GLY A 7 -23.14 -7.00 0.79
C GLY A 7 -21.95 -7.94 0.61
N THR A 8 -21.63 -8.27 -0.63
CA THR A 8 -20.41 -8.97 -1.01
C THR A 8 -19.28 -7.95 -1.04
N SER A 9 -18.44 -7.89 0.01
CA SER A 9 -17.16 -7.19 -0.06
C SER A 9 -16.28 -7.87 -1.12
N ARG A 10 -15.80 -7.11 -2.11
CA ARG A 10 -14.87 -7.62 -3.11
C ARG A 10 -13.45 -7.36 -2.63
N VAL A 11 -12.72 -8.42 -2.31
CA VAL A 11 -11.33 -8.32 -1.86
C VAL A 11 -10.46 -7.84 -3.01
N LEU A 12 -9.71 -6.75 -2.81
CA LEU A 12 -8.70 -6.29 -3.76
C LEU A 12 -7.55 -7.29 -3.80
N THR A 13 -7.35 -7.90 -4.97
CA THR A 13 -6.27 -8.84 -5.27
C THR A 13 -5.01 -8.07 -5.67
N TRP A 14 -3.83 -8.61 -5.37
CA TRP A 14 -2.63 -8.19 -6.06
C TRP A 14 -2.80 -8.47 -7.57
N PRO A 15 -2.32 -7.59 -8.46
CA PRO A 15 -2.30 -7.88 -9.89
C PRO A 15 -1.23 -8.93 -10.18
N CYS A 16 -1.48 -10.19 -9.82
CA CYS A 16 -0.70 -11.32 -10.35
C CYS A 16 -1.15 -11.60 -11.78
N HIS A 17 -0.18 -11.68 -12.69
CA HIS A 17 -0.38 -12.01 -14.09
C HIS A 17 -0.72 -13.49 -14.29
N THR A 18 -1.90 -13.93 -13.86
CA THR A 18 -2.48 -15.20 -14.30
C THR A 18 -3.64 -14.91 -15.23
N HIS A 19 -3.46 -15.18 -16.53
CA HIS A 19 -4.54 -15.07 -17.49
C HIS A 19 -5.49 -16.28 -17.36
N VAL A 20 -6.72 -16.02 -16.93
CA VAL A 20 -7.84 -16.94 -17.16
C VAL A 20 -8.16 -16.92 -18.66
N PHE A 21 -7.65 -17.90 -19.40
CA PHE A 21 -8.16 -18.18 -20.74
C PHE A 21 -9.42 -19.05 -20.65
N SER A 22 -10.59 -18.42 -20.80
CA SER A 22 -11.83 -19.12 -21.10
C SER A 22 -11.76 -19.64 -22.54
N ASN A 23 -11.62 -20.96 -22.70
CA ASN A 23 -11.69 -21.61 -24.01
C ASN A 23 -13.15 -21.80 -24.44
N ALA A 24 -13.38 -21.44 -25.70
CA ALA A 24 -14.67 -21.32 -26.36
C ALA A 24 -15.43 -22.64 -26.53
N HIS A 25 -16.76 -22.54 -26.48
CA HIS A 25 -17.67 -23.42 -27.21
C HIS A 25 -18.05 -22.74 -28.52
N VAL A 26 -17.57 -23.24 -29.66
CA VAL A 26 -18.27 -23.13 -30.94
C VAL A 26 -18.08 -24.43 -31.73
N ASP A 27 -19.20 -25.02 -32.08
CA ASP A 27 -19.35 -26.33 -32.70
C ASP A 27 -18.73 -26.44 -34.10
N ALA A 28 -18.25 -27.65 -34.37
CA ALA A 28 -17.82 -28.10 -35.68
C ALA A 28 -19.02 -28.48 -36.56
N THR A 29 -19.05 -27.96 -37.79
CA THR A 29 -19.67 -28.67 -38.91
C THR A 29 -18.85 -28.50 -40.20
N THR A 30 -18.57 -29.65 -40.78
CA THR A 30 -17.85 -30.00 -42.01
C THR A 30 -18.49 -29.45 -43.30
N SER A 31 -17.69 -29.01 -44.29
CA SER A 31 -17.55 -29.71 -45.59
C SER A 31 -16.82 -28.90 -46.68
N ALA A 32 -15.78 -29.55 -47.22
CA ALA A 32 -15.35 -29.68 -48.62
C ALA A 32 -15.22 -28.49 -49.61
N SER A 33 -14.01 -28.48 -50.23
CA SER A 33 -13.75 -28.47 -51.69
C SER A 33 -13.30 -27.16 -52.39
N LYS A 34 -12.11 -27.28 -53.00
CA LYS A 34 -11.55 -26.67 -54.24
C LYS A 34 -10.78 -25.34 -54.16
N ALA A 35 -9.48 -25.45 -54.49
CA ALA A 35 -8.63 -24.44 -55.14
C ALA A 35 -9.07 -24.26 -56.63
N PRO A 36 -8.58 -23.28 -57.45
CA PRO A 36 -7.18 -22.78 -57.50
C PRO A 36 -6.94 -21.27 -57.79
N GLU A 37 -5.65 -20.90 -57.68
CA GLU A 37 -4.86 -19.88 -58.42
C GLU A 37 -5.44 -18.48 -58.73
N THR A 38 -4.74 -17.41 -58.30
CA THR A 38 -3.92 -16.59 -59.21
C THR A 38 -3.14 -15.45 -58.53
N ARG A 39 -2.04 -15.12 -59.21
CA ARG A 39 -0.91 -14.22 -58.99
C ARG A 39 -1.26 -12.74 -59.24
N ALA A 40 -0.75 -11.80 -58.43
CA ALA A 40 -0.34 -10.47 -58.90
C ALA A 40 0.64 -9.77 -57.93
N LYS A 41 1.82 -9.47 -58.44
CA LYS A 41 2.82 -8.53 -57.91
C LYS A 41 2.32 -7.10 -58.17
N LEU A 42 2.69 -6.12 -57.33
CA LEU A 42 2.96 -4.71 -57.73
C LEU A 42 3.58 -3.91 -56.56
N GLN A 43 4.87 -3.62 -56.69
CA GLN A 43 5.51 -2.32 -56.40
C GLN A 43 5.94 -1.77 -57.79
N PRO A 44 6.47 -0.54 -57.99
CA PRO A 44 6.97 0.49 -57.05
C PRO A 44 6.58 1.95 -57.42
N GLU A 45 7.09 2.95 -56.67
CA GLU A 45 7.60 4.28 -57.13
C GLU A 45 7.85 5.15 -55.87
N GLN A 46 9.09 5.43 -55.47
CA GLN A 46 10.01 6.52 -55.89
C GLN A 46 9.41 7.94 -55.86
N GLY A 47 10.04 8.84 -55.09
CA GLY A 47 9.99 10.28 -55.39
C GLY A 47 10.22 11.26 -54.24
N LEU A 48 11.41 11.84 -54.23
CA LEU A 48 11.73 13.26 -53.97
C LEU A 48 12.12 13.75 -52.55
N GLN A 49 13.38 14.20 -52.51
CA GLN A 49 14.04 15.12 -51.58
C GLN A 49 13.41 16.51 -51.58
N ALA A 50 13.59 17.27 -50.49
CA ALA A 50 14.32 18.56 -50.50
C ALA A 50 14.41 19.22 -49.10
N CYS A 51 15.49 19.97 -48.92
CA CYS A 51 16.00 20.66 -47.73
C CYS A 51 15.30 22.00 -47.40
N ALA A 52 15.48 22.46 -46.15
CA ALA A 52 15.95 23.81 -45.73
C ALA A 52 15.65 24.03 -44.22
N THR A 53 16.63 24.14 -43.30
CA THR A 53 17.24 25.38 -42.75
C THR A 53 16.23 26.51 -42.46
N THR A 54 16.10 27.07 -41.25
CA THR A 54 16.96 28.08 -40.56
C THR A 54 16.29 28.33 -39.17
N SER A 55 16.92 28.20 -38.00
CA SER A 55 17.81 29.11 -37.23
C SER A 55 17.15 30.02 -36.16
N VAL A 56 17.89 30.18 -35.05
CA VAL A 56 17.85 31.25 -34.00
C VAL A 56 16.61 31.25 -33.09
N GLY A 57 16.66 31.31 -31.75
CA GLY A 57 17.66 31.67 -30.74
C GLY A 57 16.91 32.27 -29.53
N PRO A 58 17.50 32.36 -28.32
CA PRO A 58 16.81 32.23 -27.03
C PRO A 58 16.65 33.54 -26.22
N HIS A 59 15.77 33.57 -25.21
CA HIS A 59 15.76 34.53 -24.09
C HIS A 59 15.05 33.89 -22.87
N VAL A 60 15.72 33.54 -21.77
CA VAL A 60 16.30 34.34 -20.65
C VAL A 60 15.26 34.92 -19.68
N PHE A 61 15.39 34.44 -18.44
CA PHE A 61 14.79 34.85 -17.15
C PHE A 61 14.85 36.36 -16.85
N SER A 62 13.86 36.86 -16.10
CA SER A 62 14.11 37.76 -14.95
C SER A 62 12.89 37.93 -14.03
N ARG A 63 13.17 37.97 -12.72
CA ARG A 63 12.27 38.26 -11.59
C ARG A 63 12.07 39.77 -11.43
N GLY A 64 10.96 40.19 -10.81
CA GLY A 64 10.83 41.52 -10.21
C GLY A 64 9.55 41.71 -9.38
N ARG A 65 9.70 41.90 -8.06
CA ARG A 65 8.65 42.33 -7.12
C ARG A 65 8.30 43.81 -7.31
N ALA A 66 7.06 44.20 -7.01
CA ALA A 66 6.74 45.53 -6.46
C ALA A 66 5.39 45.53 -5.70
N ILE A 67 5.37 46.21 -4.55
CA ILE A 67 4.20 46.73 -3.81
C ILE A 67 4.01 48.19 -4.25
N PRO A 68 2.79 48.78 -4.25
CA PRO A 68 2.55 49.90 -3.32
C PRO A 68 1.09 50.13 -2.82
N THR A 69 1.00 50.53 -1.55
CA THR A 69 0.19 51.59 -0.87
C THR A 69 -1.28 51.96 -1.24
N SER A 70 -2.15 51.85 -0.22
CA SER A 70 -3.00 52.87 0.47
C SER A 70 -3.75 53.98 -0.30
N SER A 71 -5.06 54.13 -0.03
CA SER A 71 -5.76 55.43 0.09
C SER A 71 -7.07 55.34 0.91
N GLN A 72 -7.31 56.38 1.71
CA GLN A 72 -8.42 56.59 2.66
C GLN A 72 -9.63 57.30 2.03
N THR A 73 -10.81 57.21 2.64
CA THR A 73 -11.83 58.29 2.65
C THR A 73 -12.68 58.25 3.93
N LEU A 74 -12.95 59.44 4.49
CA LEU A 74 -13.61 59.77 5.77
C LEU A 74 -15.03 60.32 5.58
N MET A 75 -15.85 60.27 6.66
CA MET A 75 -16.80 61.29 7.22
C MET A 75 -18.17 60.68 7.65
N SER A 76 -18.62 60.66 8.93
CA SER A 76 -19.04 61.73 9.90
C SER A 76 -20.60 61.77 9.99
N THR A 77 -21.36 61.58 11.10
CA THR A 77 -21.53 62.37 12.36
C THR A 77 -22.54 61.64 13.31
N ARG A 78 -22.25 61.32 14.60
CA ARG A 78 -22.60 61.98 15.92
C ARG A 78 -24.05 61.76 16.49
N PRO A 79 -24.39 62.02 17.79
CA PRO A 79 -24.22 61.12 18.98
C PRO A 79 -25.40 61.13 20.02
N ARG A 80 -25.34 60.30 21.08
CA ARG A 80 -25.87 60.44 22.49
C ARG A 80 -26.25 59.05 23.05
N ARG A 81 -26.26 58.70 24.36
CA ARG A 81 -25.58 59.00 25.66
C ARG A 81 -26.20 57.97 26.68
N PRO A 82 -25.76 57.82 27.95
CA PRO A 82 -25.20 56.56 28.48
C PRO A 82 -25.98 55.84 29.61
N ALA A 83 -25.41 54.70 30.05
CA ALA A 83 -25.44 54.02 31.37
C ALA A 83 -26.41 52.84 31.58
N LYS A 84 -25.88 51.63 31.90
CA LYS A 84 -25.68 51.11 33.28
C LYS A 84 -25.05 49.70 33.29
N ARG A 85 -24.31 49.42 34.37
CA ARG A 85 -23.56 48.22 34.76
C ARG A 85 -24.28 46.86 34.63
N GLN A 86 -23.50 45.86 34.20
CA GLN A 86 -23.35 44.47 34.66
C GLN A 86 -24.40 43.87 35.63
N LYS A 87 -24.92 42.68 35.27
CA LYS A 87 -24.93 41.51 36.17
C LYS A 87 -24.78 40.21 35.37
N LEU A 88 -23.81 39.41 35.79
CA LEU A 88 -23.46 38.07 35.34
C LEU A 88 -24.36 37.08 36.11
N GLU A 89 -25.19 36.28 35.43
CA GLU A 89 -25.73 35.04 36.00
C GLU A 89 -25.69 33.96 34.91
N GLN A 90 -24.70 33.08 35.04
CA GLN A 90 -24.66 31.78 34.40
C GLN A 90 -25.78 30.93 34.99
N ASN A 91 -26.76 30.58 34.18
CA ASN A 91 -27.65 29.45 34.39
C ASN A 91 -27.90 28.85 33.02
N SER A 92 -26.92 28.12 32.48
CA SER A 92 -27.18 27.18 31.41
C SER A 92 -28.05 26.06 31.98
N SER A 93 -29.24 25.92 31.42
CA SER A 93 -30.26 24.98 31.88
C SER A 93 -29.85 23.54 31.52
N PRO A 94 -30.41 22.51 32.19
CA PRO A 94 -30.13 21.11 31.87
C PRO A 94 -30.51 20.69 30.42
N SER A 95 -31.22 21.55 29.70
CA SER A 95 -31.71 21.27 28.34
C SER A 95 -30.69 21.57 27.23
N ASP A 96 -29.61 22.32 27.51
CA ASP A 96 -28.58 22.60 26.50
C ASP A 96 -27.64 21.40 26.21
N LEU A 97 -27.79 20.29 26.97
CA LEU A 97 -26.99 19.06 26.81
C LEU A 97 -27.62 18.01 25.88
N LEU A 98 -28.81 18.28 25.32
CA LEU A 98 -29.57 17.29 24.54
C LEU A 98 -29.57 17.55 23.03
N GLU A 99 -28.91 18.60 22.54
CA GLU A 99 -28.84 18.93 21.11
C GLU A 99 -27.41 18.81 20.51
N GLN A 100 -26.59 17.91 21.05
CA GLN A 100 -25.42 17.42 20.31
C GLN A 100 -25.85 16.21 19.48
N SER A 101 -25.74 16.33 18.16
CA SER A 101 -26.10 15.29 17.19
C SER A 101 -25.51 13.93 17.57
N ASP A 102 -26.22 12.83 17.32
CA ASP A 102 -25.76 11.47 17.67
C ASP A 102 -24.41 11.08 17.02
N ALA A 103 -24.02 11.73 15.92
CA ALA A 103 -22.68 11.58 15.32
C ALA A 103 -21.52 12.14 16.18
N ASP A 104 -21.82 12.96 17.19
CA ASP A 104 -20.81 13.57 18.07
C ASP A 104 -20.56 12.72 19.35
N ARG A 105 -21.29 11.60 19.49
CA ARG A 105 -21.28 10.69 20.66
C ARG A 105 -20.52 9.38 20.44
N ASP A 106 -19.57 9.34 19.51
CA ASP A 106 -18.66 8.19 19.36
C ASP A 106 -18.03 7.85 20.71
N PHE A 107 -18.17 6.58 21.14
CA PHE A 107 -17.70 6.05 22.43
C PHE A 107 -18.15 6.86 23.67
N TRP A 108 -19.42 7.29 23.69
CA TRP A 108 -20.07 7.83 24.87
C TRP A 108 -21.00 6.79 25.51
N PHE A 109 -20.45 5.96 26.40
CA PHE A 109 -21.22 4.94 27.12
C PHE A 109 -21.93 5.57 28.34
N LEU A 110 -23.26 5.42 28.41
CA LEU A 110 -24.09 6.01 29.47
C LEU A 110 -23.69 5.56 30.89
N ASP A 111 -23.22 4.33 31.00
CA ASP A 111 -22.71 3.69 32.22
C ASP A 111 -21.16 3.71 32.32
N GLY A 112 -20.49 4.42 31.40
CA GLY A 112 -19.06 4.63 31.45
C GLY A 112 -18.65 5.42 32.70
N ASN A 113 -17.58 4.98 33.35
CA ASN A 113 -17.15 5.49 34.65
C ASN A 113 -15.79 6.21 34.62
N VAL A 114 -15.32 6.56 33.43
CA VAL A 114 -14.18 7.46 33.20
C VAL A 114 -14.42 8.32 31.95
N ILE A 115 -13.97 9.57 31.98
CA ILE A 115 -13.95 10.45 30.81
C ILE A 115 -12.50 10.61 30.36
N LEU A 116 -12.21 10.25 29.11
CA LEU A 116 -10.93 10.53 28.47
C LEU A 116 -11.04 11.85 27.71
N GLU A 117 -10.21 12.84 28.07
CA GLU A 117 -10.16 14.14 27.39
C GLU A 117 -8.89 14.22 26.55
N ILE A 118 -9.07 14.45 25.25
CA ILE A 118 -8.01 14.42 24.23
C ILE A 118 -7.82 15.84 23.68
N ALA A 119 -6.85 16.04 22.78
CA ALA A 119 -6.66 17.29 22.06
C ALA A 119 -7.98 17.88 21.54
N SER A 120 -8.07 19.21 21.53
CA SER A 120 -9.27 19.95 21.13
C SER A 120 -10.49 19.75 22.04
N HIS A 121 -10.31 19.32 23.29
CA HIS A 121 -11.37 19.07 24.27
C HIS A 121 -12.39 18.00 23.87
N LYS A 122 -12.08 17.14 22.89
CA LYS A 122 -12.93 15.98 22.58
C LYS A 122 -12.88 15.00 23.76
N GLN A 123 -14.05 14.54 24.17
CA GLN A 123 -14.23 13.67 25.32
C GLN A 123 -14.86 12.34 24.90
N PHE A 124 -14.39 11.26 25.52
CA PHE A 124 -14.94 9.92 25.39
C PHE A 124 -15.31 9.40 26.77
N GLN A 125 -16.53 8.87 26.94
CA GLN A 125 -16.97 8.30 28.22
C GLN A 125 -16.95 6.78 28.11
N VAL A 126 -15.99 6.13 28.79
CA VAL A 126 -15.70 4.70 28.62
C VAL A 126 -15.57 3.95 29.95
N TYR A 127 -15.27 2.66 29.88
CA TYR A 127 -15.15 1.80 31.07
C TYR A 127 -13.71 1.75 31.60
N LYS A 128 -13.52 2.29 32.80
CA LYS A 128 -12.28 2.31 33.55
C LYS A 128 -11.67 0.91 33.70
N GLY A 129 -12.48 -0.07 34.08
CA GLY A 129 -12.03 -1.44 34.35
C GLY A 129 -11.40 -2.11 33.11
N VAL A 130 -11.95 -1.85 31.93
CA VAL A 130 -11.41 -2.38 30.66
C VAL A 130 -10.04 -1.79 30.38
N LEU A 131 -9.89 -0.47 30.50
CA LEU A 131 -8.59 0.20 30.34
C LEU A 131 -7.55 -0.26 31.38
N GLN A 132 -7.95 -0.45 32.64
CA GLN A 132 -7.05 -0.97 33.69
C GLN A 132 -6.57 -2.39 33.40
N ASN A 133 -7.46 -3.23 32.86
CA ASN A 133 -7.12 -4.60 32.52
C ASN A 133 -6.12 -4.64 31.36
N LEU A 134 -6.35 -3.82 30.33
CA LEU A 134 -5.55 -3.82 29.11
C LEU A 134 -4.28 -2.98 29.19
N SER A 135 -4.17 -2.00 30.10
CA SER A 135 -3.05 -1.06 30.15
C SER A 135 -2.51 -0.87 31.57
N ALA A 136 -1.19 -1.03 31.72
CA ALA A 136 -0.49 -0.80 32.98
C ALA A 136 -0.46 0.69 33.36
N PHE A 137 -0.33 1.59 32.37
CA PHE A 137 -0.43 3.03 32.57
C PHE A 137 -1.77 3.42 33.20
N PHE A 138 -2.89 2.97 32.61
CA PHE A 138 -4.21 3.28 33.13
C PHE A 138 -4.44 2.64 34.50
N ARG A 139 -3.96 1.42 34.71
CA ARG A 139 -3.98 0.78 36.03
C ARG A 139 -3.37 1.67 37.11
N ARG A 140 -2.15 2.18 36.90
CA ARG A 140 -1.47 3.09 37.84
C ARG A 140 -2.19 4.42 37.97
N LYS A 141 -2.48 5.09 36.85
CA LYS A 141 -3.12 6.41 36.82
C LYS A 141 -4.46 6.43 37.55
N PHE A 142 -5.19 5.32 37.54
CA PHE A 142 -6.47 5.21 38.22
C PHE A 142 -6.41 4.82 39.69
N VAL A 143 -5.30 4.23 40.15
CA VAL A 143 -5.03 3.99 41.57
C VAL A 143 -4.65 5.32 42.24
N ASP A 144 -3.79 6.10 41.60
CA ASP A 144 -3.34 7.41 42.13
C ASP A 144 -4.49 8.41 42.29
N ASN A 145 -5.55 8.26 41.50
CA ASN A 145 -6.74 9.10 41.52
C ASN A 145 -7.85 8.64 42.49
N MET A 146 -7.61 7.61 43.32
CA MET A 146 -8.60 7.14 44.31
C MET A 146 -9.04 8.21 45.33
N HIS A 147 -8.25 9.29 45.51
CA HIS A 147 -8.57 10.37 46.44
C HIS A 147 -9.39 11.53 45.84
N SER A 148 -9.64 11.52 44.53
CA SER A 148 -10.45 12.54 43.88
C SER A 148 -11.95 12.26 44.07
N ARG A 149 -12.65 13.14 44.79
CA ARG A 149 -14.08 13.02 45.16
C ARG A 149 -15.06 13.22 43.99
N LEU A 150 -14.61 13.15 42.74
CA LEU A 150 -15.47 13.38 41.56
C LEU A 150 -16.06 12.05 41.08
N HIS A 151 -17.37 12.04 40.83
CA HIS A 151 -18.13 10.86 40.39
C HIS A 151 -17.68 10.28 39.04
N TYR A 152 -16.92 11.05 38.24
CA TYR A 152 -16.26 10.60 37.02
C TYR A 152 -14.84 11.17 36.99
N GLY A 153 -13.83 10.29 36.95
CA GLY A 153 -12.45 10.73 36.80
C GLY A 153 -12.20 11.21 35.37
N VAL A 154 -11.85 12.49 35.19
CA VAL A 154 -11.43 13.01 33.88
C VAL A 154 -9.94 12.77 33.72
N VAL A 155 -9.56 11.95 32.73
CA VAL A 155 -8.17 11.69 32.37
C VAL A 155 -7.80 12.48 31.13
N ARG A 156 -6.97 13.50 31.31
CA ARG A 156 -6.41 14.27 30.20
C ARG A 156 -5.22 13.54 29.58
N LEU A 157 -5.24 13.46 28.25
CA LEU A 157 -4.28 12.75 27.40
C LEU A 157 -3.72 13.76 26.38
N GLN A 158 -2.48 14.20 26.60
CA GLN A 158 -1.86 15.27 25.82
C GLN A 158 -1.03 14.72 24.66
N GLY A 159 -1.08 15.43 23.53
CA GLY A 159 -0.26 15.17 22.35
C GLY A 159 -0.76 14.04 21.45
N ASP A 160 -1.94 13.47 21.71
CA ASP A 160 -2.57 12.51 20.81
C ASP A 160 -3.64 13.15 19.93
N THR A 161 -3.88 12.55 18.78
CA THR A 161 -4.97 12.94 17.89
C THR A 161 -6.28 12.28 18.32
N VAL A 162 -7.40 12.94 18.02
CA VAL A 162 -8.72 12.35 18.21
C VAL A 162 -8.87 11.08 17.35
N ALA A 163 -8.38 11.11 16.10
CA ALA A 163 -8.44 9.97 15.18
C ALA A 163 -7.77 8.71 15.72
N ASP A 164 -6.55 8.81 16.27
CA ASP A 164 -5.85 7.65 16.84
C ASP A 164 -6.64 7.02 17.99
N TRP A 165 -7.27 7.86 18.81
CA TRP A 165 -8.08 7.38 19.92
C TRP A 165 -9.41 6.78 19.47
N THR A 166 -10.07 7.35 18.47
CA THR A 166 -11.26 6.74 17.84
C THR A 166 -10.93 5.35 17.30
N HIS A 167 -9.79 5.20 16.61
CA HIS A 167 -9.31 3.91 16.11
C HIS A 167 -8.92 2.91 17.21
N LEU A 168 -8.25 3.36 18.26
CA LEU A 168 -7.92 2.51 19.40
C LEU A 168 -9.19 2.05 20.12
N LEU A 169 -10.14 2.97 20.35
CA LEU A 169 -11.39 2.67 21.04
C LEU A 169 -12.28 1.74 20.20
N SER A 170 -12.31 1.87 18.87
CA SER A 170 -13.02 0.91 18.01
C SER A 170 -12.42 -0.49 18.05
N ALA A 171 -11.11 -0.60 18.32
CA ALA A 171 -10.45 -1.89 18.55
C ALA A 171 -10.73 -2.49 19.94
N ILE A 172 -11.06 -1.66 20.94
CA ILE A 172 -11.37 -2.10 22.32
C ILE A 172 -12.88 -2.35 22.50
N PHE A 173 -13.72 -1.56 21.84
CA PHE A 173 -15.17 -1.51 22.03
C PHE A 173 -15.91 -1.57 20.68
N PRO A 174 -16.69 -2.65 20.42
CA PRO A 174 -16.75 -3.90 21.17
C PRO A 174 -15.42 -4.67 21.11
N ALA A 175 -15.21 -5.62 22.03
CA ALA A 175 -13.95 -6.39 22.18
C ALA A 175 -13.65 -7.39 21.02
N GLU A 176 -14.23 -7.11 19.85
CA GLU A 176 -14.21 -7.87 18.60
C GLU A 176 -13.62 -7.05 17.44
N GLY A 177 -13.40 -5.74 17.60
CA GLY A 177 -12.99 -4.84 16.50
C GLY A 177 -11.65 -5.16 15.80
N LEU A 178 -10.90 -6.16 16.27
CA LEU A 178 -9.70 -6.69 15.60
C LEU A 178 -9.76 -8.20 15.30
N LYS A 179 -10.84 -8.90 15.68
CA LYS A 179 -10.91 -10.38 15.65
C LYS A 179 -11.39 -10.94 14.31
N ASP A 180 -12.39 -10.32 13.68
CA ASP A 180 -13.13 -10.96 12.57
C ASP A 180 -13.14 -10.19 11.24
N GLU A 181 -12.58 -8.96 11.21
CA GLU A 181 -12.46 -8.15 9.99
C GLU A 181 -11.01 -7.73 9.74
N ASN A 182 -10.70 -7.35 8.49
CA ASN A 182 -9.46 -6.67 8.15
C ASN A 182 -9.61 -5.19 8.52
N PRO A 183 -8.87 -4.69 9.52
CA PRO A 183 -8.97 -3.29 9.89
C PRO A 183 -8.21 -2.41 8.88
N PRO A 184 -8.61 -1.13 8.72
CA PRO A 184 -7.83 -0.17 7.96
C PRO A 184 -6.46 0.04 8.62
N LEU A 185 -5.45 0.38 7.81
CA LEU A 185 -4.07 0.56 8.27
C LEU A 185 -3.97 1.59 9.40
N GLU A 186 -4.74 2.67 9.32
CA GLU A 186 -4.79 3.75 10.32
C GLU A 186 -5.17 3.19 11.70
N GLN A 187 -6.08 2.21 11.74
CA GLN A 187 -6.46 1.56 12.98
C GLN A 187 -5.32 0.70 13.55
N ILE A 188 -4.65 -0.07 12.70
CA ILE A 188 -3.49 -0.88 13.09
C ILE A 188 -2.38 0.01 13.65
N LEU A 189 -2.03 1.09 12.95
CA LEU A 189 -1.00 2.04 13.37
C LEU A 189 -1.38 2.75 14.68
N ALA A 190 -2.63 3.20 14.83
CA ALA A 190 -3.10 3.83 16.06
C ALA A 190 -3.03 2.88 17.26
N VAL A 191 -3.43 1.62 17.09
CA VAL A 191 -3.33 0.58 18.13
C VAL A 191 -1.88 0.39 18.56
N ILE A 192 -0.93 0.30 17.63
CA ILE A 192 0.49 0.13 17.97
C ILE A 192 1.05 1.39 18.65
N ARG A 193 0.83 2.59 18.07
CA ARG A 193 1.35 3.85 18.60
C ARG A 193 0.85 4.14 20.01
N LEU A 194 -0.48 4.16 20.19
CA LEU A 194 -1.09 4.45 21.49
C LEU A 194 -0.91 3.29 22.46
N GLY A 195 -0.97 2.06 21.98
CA GLY A 195 -0.78 0.89 22.81
C GLY A 195 0.63 0.86 23.43
N ARG A 196 1.68 1.24 22.69
CA ARG A 196 3.02 1.42 23.28
C ARG A 196 3.08 2.62 24.22
N LYS A 197 2.56 3.78 23.82
CA LYS A 197 2.57 5.01 24.63
C LYS A 197 1.87 4.85 25.98
N TYR A 198 0.79 4.08 26.01
CA TYR A 198 -0.03 3.84 27.19
C TYR A 198 0.12 2.43 27.74
N GLU A 199 1.20 1.72 27.42
CA GLU A 199 1.56 0.42 28.01
C GLU A 199 0.41 -0.61 28.00
N PHE A 200 -0.25 -0.74 26.84
CA PHE A 200 -1.21 -1.81 26.59
C PHE A 200 -0.50 -3.17 26.53
N THR A 201 -1.20 -4.23 26.94
CA THR A 201 -0.62 -5.58 26.97
C THR A 201 -0.18 -6.05 25.58
N GLN A 202 0.88 -6.85 25.53
CA GLN A 202 1.31 -7.46 24.27
C GLN A 202 0.27 -8.41 23.67
N ALA A 203 -0.61 -9.00 24.48
CA ALA A 203 -1.74 -9.78 23.99
C ALA A 203 -2.71 -8.93 23.14
N PHE A 204 -2.86 -7.65 23.44
CA PHE A 204 -3.68 -6.71 22.68
C PHE A 204 -2.95 -6.14 21.45
N LEU A 205 -1.64 -5.88 21.56
CA LEU A 205 -0.83 -5.35 20.45
C LEU A 205 -0.46 -6.41 19.39
N GLY A 206 -0.27 -7.65 19.81
CA GLY A 206 0.20 -8.76 18.98
C GLY A 206 -0.58 -8.95 17.67
N PRO A 207 -1.93 -8.92 17.66
CA PRO A 207 -2.71 -8.97 16.42
C PRO A 207 -2.31 -7.91 15.39
N SER A 208 -2.11 -6.66 15.79
CA SER A 208 -1.72 -5.58 14.87
C SER A 208 -0.34 -5.80 14.25
N TYR A 209 0.63 -6.27 15.04
CA TYR A 209 1.95 -6.64 14.51
C TYR A 209 1.88 -7.84 13.56
N ARG A 210 1.09 -8.87 13.90
CA ARG A 210 0.89 -10.03 13.03
C ARG A 210 0.28 -9.64 11.68
N ARG A 211 -0.68 -8.71 11.66
CA ARG A 211 -1.28 -8.22 10.42
C ARG A 211 -0.26 -7.55 9.51
N LEU A 212 0.56 -6.64 10.06
CA LEU A 212 1.64 -6.01 9.29
C LEU A 212 2.67 -7.03 8.79
N LYS A 213 3.08 -8.01 9.61
CA LYS A 213 4.01 -9.06 9.18
C LYS A 213 3.39 -10.02 8.15
N GLY A 214 2.08 -10.21 8.21
CA GLY A 214 1.34 -11.06 7.28
C GLY A 214 1.26 -10.46 5.87
N ASP A 215 1.00 -9.16 5.75
CA ASP A 215 0.97 -8.48 4.43
C ASP A 215 2.37 -8.00 3.96
N PHE A 216 3.35 -7.92 4.87
CA PHE A 216 4.75 -7.60 4.56
C PHE A 216 5.71 -8.68 5.08
N PRO A 217 5.67 -9.88 4.48
CA PRO A 217 6.44 -11.03 4.95
C PRO A 217 7.95 -10.83 4.87
N SER A 218 8.65 -11.52 5.78
CA SER A 218 10.11 -11.54 5.87
C SER A 218 10.71 -12.90 5.52
N THR A 219 9.90 -13.82 5.02
CA THR A 219 10.34 -15.11 4.46
C THR A 219 9.71 -15.29 3.08
N LEU A 220 10.39 -16.02 2.19
CA LEU A 220 9.89 -16.29 0.84
C LEU A 220 8.63 -17.16 0.88
N GLN A 221 8.57 -18.11 1.82
CA GLN A 221 7.39 -18.96 2.02
C GLN A 221 6.16 -18.15 2.41
N ASP A 222 6.29 -17.25 3.40
CA ASP A 222 5.17 -16.40 3.81
C ASP A 222 4.72 -15.48 2.66
N TYR A 223 5.66 -15.02 1.83
CA TYR A 223 5.34 -14.28 0.60
C TYR A 223 4.53 -15.11 -0.39
N ASP A 224 4.93 -16.36 -0.64
CA ASP A 224 4.19 -17.26 -1.52
C ASP A 224 2.77 -17.53 -1.06
N ASP A 225 2.57 -17.63 0.26
CA ASP A 225 1.27 -17.92 0.86
C ASP A 225 0.28 -16.74 0.76
N VAL A 226 0.76 -15.50 0.60
CA VAL A 226 -0.07 -14.28 0.64
C VAL A 226 0.01 -13.40 -0.61
N ARG A 227 0.87 -13.73 -1.57
CA ARG A 227 1.16 -12.99 -2.81
C ARG A 227 -0.05 -12.47 -3.57
N THR A 228 -1.18 -13.18 -3.54
CA THR A 228 -2.32 -12.90 -4.43
C THR A 228 -3.36 -11.95 -3.84
N THR A 229 -3.39 -11.75 -2.51
CA THR A 229 -4.42 -10.93 -1.85
C THR A 229 -3.90 -10.20 -0.62
N TRP A 230 -4.41 -8.97 -0.38
CA TRP A 230 -4.26 -8.32 0.92
C TRP A 230 -5.16 -9.05 1.91
N ASN A 231 -4.53 -9.77 2.85
CA ASN A 231 -5.23 -10.71 3.71
C ASN A 231 -5.47 -10.16 5.10
N TYR A 232 -4.72 -9.14 5.52
CA TYR A 232 -4.71 -8.71 6.91
C TYR A 232 -5.01 -7.23 7.14
N ILE A 233 -4.81 -6.38 6.13
CA ILE A 233 -5.05 -4.94 6.12
C ILE A 233 -6.14 -4.64 5.10
N LEU A 234 -7.11 -3.81 5.48
CA LEU A 234 -8.10 -3.31 4.54
C LEU A 234 -7.48 -2.24 3.66
N VAL A 235 -7.41 -2.53 2.36
CA VAL A 235 -7.14 -1.55 1.32
C VAL A 235 -8.49 -0.99 0.87
N PRO A 236 -8.77 0.32 1.04
CA PRO A 236 -10.03 0.89 0.63
C PRO A 236 -10.26 0.68 -0.87
N GLU A 237 -11.44 0.19 -1.24
CA GLU A 237 -11.89 0.27 -2.62
C GLU A 237 -12.03 1.76 -2.97
N THR A 238 -11.22 2.24 -3.91
CA THR A 238 -11.48 3.51 -4.55
C THR A 238 -12.75 3.35 -5.39
N GLU A 239 -13.82 4.09 -5.03
CA GLU A 239 -14.98 4.31 -5.89
C GLU A 239 -14.47 4.57 -7.33
N PRO A 240 -14.97 3.86 -8.36
CA PRO A 240 -14.49 4.05 -9.72
C PRO A 240 -14.91 5.43 -10.23
N ALA A 241 -14.11 6.44 -9.90
CA ALA A 241 -14.16 7.76 -10.49
C ALA A 241 -13.61 7.60 -11.91
N ASP A 242 -14.53 7.45 -12.87
CA ASP A 242 -14.29 7.20 -14.29
C ASP A 242 -13.73 5.82 -14.65
N TRP A 243 -14.57 5.03 -15.31
CA TRP A 243 -14.25 3.79 -16.04
C TRP A 243 -13.14 3.95 -17.11
N ASN A 244 -12.61 5.17 -17.32
CA ASN A 244 -11.51 5.48 -18.24
C ASN A 244 -10.13 5.53 -17.57
N VAL A 245 -10.02 5.39 -16.23
CA VAL A 245 -8.73 5.31 -15.55
C VAL A 245 -8.51 3.87 -15.07
N ARG A 246 -7.83 3.06 -15.86
CA ARG A 246 -7.49 1.66 -15.54
C ARG A 246 -6.40 1.49 -14.44
N ASN A 247 -6.07 2.56 -13.70
CA ASN A 247 -4.98 2.63 -12.71
C ASN A 247 -5.47 2.91 -11.27
N VAL A 248 -6.75 2.64 -11.00
CA VAL A 248 -7.42 2.98 -9.74
C VAL A 248 -6.88 2.14 -8.55
N ASP A 249 -6.49 0.89 -8.79
CA ASP A 249 -5.99 -0.01 -7.73
C ASP A 249 -4.56 0.34 -7.24
N GLY A 250 -3.71 0.86 -8.13
CA GLY A 250 -2.33 1.20 -7.80
C GLY A 250 -2.21 2.35 -6.81
N HIS A 251 -3.18 3.28 -6.80
CA HIS A 251 -3.18 4.44 -5.88
C HIS A 251 -3.52 4.04 -4.45
N ALA A 252 -4.50 3.16 -4.25
CA ALA A 252 -4.89 2.68 -2.92
C ALA A 252 -3.76 1.84 -2.29
N ILE A 253 -3.15 0.94 -3.06
CA ILE A 253 -1.97 0.16 -2.65
C ILE A 253 -0.81 1.10 -2.30
N PHE A 254 -0.50 2.06 -3.19
CA PHE A 254 0.55 3.04 -2.95
C PHE A 254 0.35 3.82 -1.64
N HIS A 255 -0.88 4.23 -1.34
CA HIS A 255 -1.20 4.96 -0.12
C HIS A 255 -0.91 4.12 1.15
N VAL A 256 -1.38 2.87 1.19
CA VAL A 256 -1.14 1.94 2.30
C VAL A 256 0.37 1.69 2.48
N VAL A 257 1.07 1.32 1.41
CA VAL A 257 2.51 1.03 1.44
C VAL A 257 3.32 2.26 1.84
N SER A 258 2.94 3.44 1.37
CA SER A 258 3.61 4.70 1.73
C SER A 258 3.48 5.03 3.22
N GLN A 259 2.30 4.84 3.80
CA GLN A 259 2.09 5.00 5.23
C GLN A 259 2.91 3.98 6.03
N VAL A 260 2.94 2.72 5.61
CA VAL A 260 3.78 1.69 6.24
C VAL A 260 5.25 2.10 6.23
N LEU A 261 5.80 2.50 5.08
CA LEU A 261 7.20 2.93 4.96
C LEU A 261 7.52 4.16 5.82
N ASN A 262 6.55 5.08 5.95
CA ASN A 262 6.72 6.30 6.75
C ASN A 262 6.73 6.04 8.25
N HIS A 263 6.03 4.99 8.71
CA HIS A 263 5.79 4.73 10.13
C HIS A 263 6.52 3.49 10.68
N ALA A 264 7.01 2.57 9.83
CA ALA A 264 7.68 1.33 10.23
C ALA A 264 8.77 1.53 11.30
N GLU A 265 9.60 2.57 11.15
CA GLU A 265 10.64 2.90 12.13
C GLU A 265 10.07 3.39 13.47
N ASP A 266 9.03 4.24 13.42
CA ASP A 266 8.38 4.80 14.61
C ASP A 266 7.70 3.70 15.43
N ILE A 267 7.06 2.74 14.75
CA ILE A 267 6.40 1.60 15.39
C ILE A 267 7.38 0.50 15.80
N GLY A 268 8.65 0.60 15.39
CA GLY A 268 9.69 -0.36 15.77
C GLY A 268 9.66 -1.67 15.00
N LEU A 269 9.07 -1.67 13.81
CA LEU A 269 8.89 -2.85 12.98
C LEU A 269 9.73 -2.68 11.71
N HIS A 270 10.98 -3.15 11.75
CA HIS A 270 11.95 -2.97 10.68
C HIS A 270 11.93 -4.10 9.67
N SER A 271 11.55 -5.32 10.07
CA SER A 271 11.53 -6.48 9.18
C SER A 271 10.56 -6.34 8.01
N ILE A 272 9.56 -5.48 8.10
CA ILE A 272 8.58 -5.27 7.03
C ILE A 272 9.09 -4.33 5.91
N LEU A 273 10.17 -3.58 6.16
CA LEU A 273 10.65 -2.57 5.23
C LEU A 273 11.08 -3.11 3.86
N PRO A 274 11.86 -4.21 3.75
CA PRO A 274 12.29 -4.73 2.45
C PRO A 274 11.09 -5.08 1.56
N MET A 275 10.10 -5.78 2.14
CA MET A 275 8.90 -6.16 1.40
C MET A 275 8.03 -4.95 1.08
N ALA A 276 7.86 -3.99 2.00
CA ALA A 276 7.13 -2.76 1.70
C ALA A 276 7.75 -1.94 0.55
N TYR A 277 9.09 -1.90 0.45
CA TYR A 277 9.75 -1.29 -0.70
C TYR A 277 9.57 -2.10 -1.98
N TYR A 278 9.59 -3.44 -1.90
CA TYR A 278 9.32 -4.32 -3.02
C TYR A 278 7.89 -4.13 -3.56
N SER A 279 6.90 -3.96 -2.68
CA SER A 279 5.50 -3.72 -3.07
C SER A 279 5.30 -2.45 -3.90
N LEU A 280 6.19 -1.46 -3.77
CA LEU A 280 6.12 -0.25 -4.61
C LEU A 280 6.52 -0.51 -6.07
N LEU A 281 7.11 -1.67 -6.39
CA LEU A 281 7.46 -2.05 -7.77
C LEU A 281 6.22 -2.32 -8.63
N ASP A 282 5.08 -2.59 -8.00
CA ASP A 282 3.77 -2.77 -8.64
C ASP A 282 3.05 -1.43 -8.84
N CYS A 283 3.57 -0.33 -8.27
CA CYS A 283 3.04 1.00 -8.44
C CYS A 283 3.67 1.69 -9.65
N ASP A 284 2.93 2.62 -10.26
CA ASP A 284 3.47 3.51 -11.30
C ASP A 284 4.67 4.31 -10.74
N PRO A 285 5.87 4.24 -11.34
CA PRO A 285 7.02 5.02 -10.92
C PRO A 285 6.76 6.54 -10.88
N ASP A 286 5.89 7.06 -11.74
CA ASP A 286 5.52 8.48 -11.73
C ASP A 286 4.68 8.83 -10.50
N LEU A 287 3.82 7.91 -10.04
CA LEU A 287 3.10 8.06 -8.78
C LEU A 287 4.09 8.08 -7.60
N VAL A 288 5.04 7.15 -7.55
CA VAL A 288 6.05 7.07 -6.49
C VAL A 288 6.96 8.32 -6.48
N MET A 289 7.23 8.89 -7.66
CA MET A 289 8.08 10.08 -7.79
C MET A 289 7.38 11.35 -7.32
N ASN A 290 6.12 11.53 -7.69
CA ASN A 290 5.40 12.80 -7.59
C ASN A 290 4.50 12.91 -6.37
N ASP A 291 4.11 11.80 -5.73
CA ASP A 291 3.20 11.83 -4.59
C ASP A 291 3.91 12.26 -3.30
N ASP A 292 3.39 13.31 -2.65
CA ASP A 292 3.94 13.93 -1.44
C ASP A 292 3.75 13.11 -0.15
N ASN A 293 2.90 12.07 -0.17
CA ASN A 293 2.68 11.20 0.97
C ASN A 293 3.93 10.38 1.31
N LEU A 294 4.75 9.99 0.32
CA LEU A 294 5.98 9.25 0.59
C LEU A 294 7.15 10.18 0.90
N LYS A 295 7.71 10.08 2.11
CA LYS A 295 8.87 10.90 2.54
C LYS A 295 10.01 10.83 1.50
N GLN A 296 10.67 11.97 1.22
CA GLN A 296 11.72 12.06 0.18
C GLN A 296 12.86 11.04 0.37
N ALA A 297 13.27 10.75 1.62
CA ALA A 297 14.28 9.75 1.91
C ALA A 297 13.83 8.33 1.50
N LYS A 298 12.55 8.01 1.66
CA LYS A 298 11.95 6.73 1.27
C LYS A 298 11.89 6.61 -0.26
N ARG A 299 11.48 7.67 -0.96
CA ARG A 299 11.53 7.74 -2.44
C ARG A 299 12.92 7.45 -3.00
N ARG A 300 13.96 8.09 -2.45
CA ARG A 300 15.36 7.84 -2.87
C ARG A 300 15.80 6.40 -2.63
N THR A 301 15.36 5.81 -1.53
CA THR A 301 15.67 4.43 -1.17
C THR A 301 15.01 3.46 -2.16
N PHE A 302 13.74 3.70 -2.49
CA PHE A 302 13.01 2.94 -3.50
C PHE A 302 13.72 2.97 -4.86
N PHE A 303 13.97 4.15 -5.43
CA PHE A 303 14.59 4.25 -6.76
C PHE A 303 16.02 3.68 -6.82
N ARG A 304 16.77 3.74 -5.71
CA ARG A 304 18.05 3.04 -5.62
C ARG A 304 17.87 1.53 -5.68
N GLY A 305 16.92 0.98 -4.92
CA GLY A 305 16.61 -0.44 -4.95
C GLY A 305 16.10 -0.90 -6.31
N TYR A 306 15.23 -0.10 -6.94
CA TYR A 306 14.75 -0.33 -8.29
C TYR A 306 15.90 -0.48 -9.30
N ASP A 307 16.86 0.45 -9.29
CA ASP A 307 18.04 0.40 -10.15
C ASP A 307 18.97 -0.79 -9.81
N ASN A 308 19.15 -1.10 -8.53
CA ASN A 308 19.94 -2.25 -8.08
C ASN A 308 19.34 -3.57 -8.57
N ILE A 309 18.01 -3.73 -8.47
CA ILE A 309 17.28 -4.91 -8.96
C ILE A 309 17.50 -5.10 -10.45
N GLN A 310 17.32 -4.05 -11.25
CA GLN A 310 17.49 -4.15 -12.71
C GLN A 310 18.91 -4.57 -13.12
N LYS A 311 19.92 -4.18 -12.33
CA LYS A 311 21.33 -4.50 -12.58
C LYS A 311 21.75 -5.88 -12.07
N ASP A 312 21.02 -6.48 -11.13
CA ASP A 312 21.43 -7.71 -10.48
C ASP A 312 21.45 -8.90 -11.47
N PRO A 313 22.59 -9.61 -11.65
CA PRO A 313 22.68 -10.76 -12.55
C PRO A 313 21.90 -11.99 -12.07
N ASP A 314 21.53 -12.05 -10.79
CA ASP A 314 20.81 -13.18 -10.21
C ASP A 314 19.29 -13.10 -10.37
N VAL A 315 18.74 -12.02 -10.95
CA VAL A 315 17.29 -11.92 -11.22
C VAL A 315 16.80 -13.19 -11.95
N PRO A 316 15.71 -13.85 -11.50
CA PRO A 316 15.33 -15.17 -11.98
C PRO A 316 15.17 -15.27 -13.48
N LEU A 317 14.51 -14.28 -14.09
CA LEU A 317 14.28 -14.29 -15.54
C LEU A 317 15.59 -14.29 -16.37
N LYS A 318 16.74 -13.88 -15.83
CA LYS A 318 18.04 -13.94 -16.54
C LYS A 318 18.48 -15.37 -16.88
N CYS A 319 17.94 -16.41 -16.24
CA CYS A 319 18.18 -17.79 -16.66
C CYS A 319 17.61 -18.11 -18.06
N LEU A 320 16.69 -17.28 -18.57
CA LEU A 320 16.09 -17.41 -19.90
C LEU A 320 16.87 -16.64 -20.99
N GLU A 321 17.82 -15.80 -20.59
CA GLU A 321 18.62 -15.00 -21.52
C GLU A 321 19.55 -15.90 -22.36
N HIS A 322 19.81 -15.48 -23.60
CA HIS A 322 20.71 -16.21 -24.49
C HIS A 322 22.10 -16.39 -23.85
N GLY A 323 22.61 -17.63 -23.84
CA GLY A 323 23.89 -17.98 -23.24
C GLY A 323 23.87 -18.21 -21.72
N ASN A 324 22.84 -17.75 -21.01
CA ASN A 324 22.62 -18.04 -19.59
C ASN A 324 21.70 -19.25 -19.37
N PHE A 325 20.85 -19.55 -20.36
CA PHE A 325 20.14 -20.82 -20.38
C PHE A 325 21.16 -21.96 -20.33
N ILE A 326 21.06 -22.82 -19.32
CA ILE A 326 21.87 -24.04 -19.20
C ILE A 326 21.01 -25.20 -19.72
N PRO A 327 20.94 -25.46 -21.04
CA PRO A 327 20.41 -26.72 -21.48
C PRO A 327 21.27 -27.80 -20.85
N LEU A 328 20.62 -28.78 -20.22
CA LEU A 328 21.26 -30.08 -19.96
C LEU A 328 21.52 -30.72 -21.33
N THR A 329 22.53 -30.22 -22.06
CA THR A 329 22.81 -30.52 -23.47
C THR A 329 22.96 -32.02 -23.73
N ARG A 330 23.28 -32.80 -22.68
CA ARG A 330 23.40 -34.26 -22.71
C ARG A 330 22.09 -35.03 -22.43
N LYS A 331 21.08 -34.38 -21.85
CA LYS A 331 19.78 -34.97 -21.46
C LYS A 331 18.57 -34.35 -22.17
N CYS A 332 18.77 -33.31 -22.98
CA CYS A 332 17.69 -32.76 -23.79
C CYS A 332 17.14 -33.84 -24.73
N SER A 333 15.84 -34.17 -24.62
CA SER A 333 15.20 -35.17 -25.47
C SER A 333 14.78 -34.63 -26.83
N GLN A 334 14.94 -33.31 -27.04
CA GLN A 334 14.75 -32.73 -28.36
C GLN A 334 15.92 -33.11 -29.27
N ARG A 335 15.61 -33.41 -30.54
CA ARG A 335 16.58 -33.82 -31.56
C ARG A 335 17.70 -32.78 -31.77
N THR A 336 17.43 -31.53 -31.42
CA THR A 336 18.41 -30.44 -31.34
C THR A 336 18.16 -29.65 -30.04
N THR A 337 19.22 -29.35 -29.29
CA THR A 337 19.16 -28.46 -28.11
C THR A 337 18.60 -27.07 -28.45
N ALA A 338 18.76 -26.68 -29.72
CA ALA A 338 18.27 -25.43 -30.29
C ALA A 338 16.77 -25.19 -30.09
N LYS A 339 15.91 -26.23 -29.99
CA LYS A 339 14.47 -26.01 -29.77
C LYS A 339 14.17 -25.45 -28.38
N CYS A 340 14.65 -26.10 -27.32
CA CYS A 340 14.44 -25.61 -25.95
C CYS A 340 15.12 -24.26 -25.71
N GLU A 341 16.29 -24.03 -26.32
CA GLU A 341 16.97 -22.74 -26.26
C GLU A 341 16.16 -21.63 -26.97
N SER A 342 15.60 -21.93 -28.15
CA SER A 342 14.70 -20.99 -28.85
C SER A 342 13.42 -20.73 -28.04
N THR A 343 12.88 -21.75 -27.36
CA THR A 343 11.73 -21.59 -26.46
C THR A 343 12.07 -20.72 -25.26
N ALA A 344 13.23 -20.91 -24.61
CA ALA A 344 13.70 -20.07 -23.52
C ALA A 344 13.84 -18.60 -23.96
N LEU A 345 14.47 -18.36 -25.11
CA LEU A 345 14.62 -17.01 -25.65
C LEU A 345 13.27 -16.38 -26.01
N ALA A 346 12.35 -17.16 -26.60
CA ALA A 346 11.00 -16.67 -26.90
C ALA A 346 10.22 -16.31 -25.63
N LEU A 347 10.35 -17.12 -24.57
CA LEU A 347 9.76 -16.83 -23.26
C LEU A 347 10.38 -15.58 -22.64
N TRP A 348 11.71 -15.44 -22.65
CA TRP A 348 12.40 -14.22 -22.22
C TRP A 348 11.85 -12.98 -22.93
N LEU A 349 11.77 -13.01 -24.26
CA LEU A 349 11.23 -11.90 -25.06
C LEU A 349 9.76 -11.61 -24.75
N LYS A 350 8.95 -12.63 -24.43
CA LYS A 350 7.55 -12.46 -24.01
C LYS A 350 7.43 -11.80 -22.64
N LEU A 351 8.35 -12.10 -21.73
CA LEU A 351 8.36 -11.60 -20.35
C LEU A 351 9.10 -10.25 -20.21
N LEU A 352 9.82 -9.80 -21.24
CA LEU A 352 10.45 -8.49 -21.22
C LEU A 352 9.40 -7.37 -21.13
N PRO A 353 9.61 -6.35 -20.27
CA PRO A 353 8.67 -5.24 -20.07
C PRO A 353 8.28 -4.48 -21.34
N PHE A 354 9.12 -4.51 -22.38
CA PHE A 354 8.96 -3.74 -23.60
C PHE A 354 7.88 -4.27 -24.58
N ASN A 355 7.37 -5.50 -24.40
CA ASN A 355 6.51 -6.15 -25.39
C ASN A 355 5.00 -6.04 -25.13
N LYS A 356 4.55 -5.34 -24.07
CA LYS A 356 3.14 -4.98 -23.90
C LYS A 356 2.89 -3.61 -24.51
N SER A 357 2.20 -3.57 -25.64
CA SER A 357 1.87 -2.37 -26.41
C SER A 357 0.89 -1.41 -25.72
N ASP A 358 0.60 -1.58 -24.42
CA ASP A 358 -0.20 -0.64 -23.65
C ASP A 358 0.74 0.30 -22.88
N SER A 359 0.74 1.55 -23.32
CA SER A 359 1.64 2.64 -22.92
C SER A 359 1.43 3.17 -21.48
N SER A 360 1.14 2.29 -20.51
CA SER A 360 0.91 2.68 -19.11
C SER A 360 1.58 1.77 -18.08
N HIS A 361 2.36 0.77 -18.49
CA HIS A 361 3.03 -0.13 -17.54
C HIS A 361 4.52 -0.21 -17.82
N THR A 362 5.31 0.54 -17.06
CA THR A 362 6.70 0.19 -16.72
C THR A 362 6.65 -1.08 -15.89
N GLN A 363 6.40 -2.21 -16.54
CA GLN A 363 6.26 -3.50 -15.88
C GLN A 363 7.60 -3.86 -15.25
N THR A 364 7.71 -3.73 -13.94
CA THR A 364 8.90 -4.15 -13.21
C THR A 364 9.07 -5.66 -13.40
N VAL A 365 10.31 -6.11 -13.55
CA VAL A 365 10.61 -7.55 -13.57
C VAL A 365 10.08 -8.12 -12.26
N SER A 366 9.14 -9.05 -12.34
CA SER A 366 8.66 -9.73 -11.14
C SER A 366 9.75 -10.70 -10.68
N VAL A 367 10.58 -10.22 -9.74
CA VAL A 367 11.78 -10.93 -9.29
C VAL A 367 11.44 -12.01 -8.28
N LEU A 368 10.34 -11.83 -7.55
CA LEU A 368 9.92 -12.76 -6.50
C LEU A 368 8.69 -13.58 -6.89
N ASP A 369 8.13 -13.43 -8.09
CA ASP A 369 7.06 -14.34 -8.53
C ASP A 369 7.61 -15.78 -8.64
N PRO A 370 6.82 -16.80 -8.25
CA PRO A 370 7.16 -18.18 -8.51
C PRO A 370 7.07 -18.51 -10.00
N TRP A 371 7.66 -19.63 -10.41
CA TRP A 371 7.49 -20.15 -11.76
C TRP A 371 6.02 -20.34 -12.13
N ASP A 372 5.61 -19.84 -13.29
CA ASP A 372 4.25 -20.01 -13.82
C ASP A 372 4.19 -21.23 -14.76
N SER A 373 3.26 -22.15 -14.50
CA SER A 373 3.07 -23.35 -15.33
C SER A 373 2.73 -23.03 -16.80
N ASP A 374 2.20 -21.84 -17.10
CA ASP A 374 1.97 -21.41 -18.48
C ASP A 374 3.27 -21.29 -19.29
N TRP A 375 4.41 -21.18 -18.60
CA TRP A 375 5.74 -21.07 -19.18
C TRP A 375 6.32 -22.43 -19.62
N ASP A 376 5.71 -23.55 -19.22
CA ASP A 376 6.20 -24.91 -19.48
C ASP A 376 6.19 -25.27 -20.99
N ASN A 377 5.36 -24.57 -21.76
CA ASN A 377 5.07 -24.91 -23.14
C ASN A 377 6.31 -24.84 -24.06
N GLY A 378 6.63 -25.97 -24.70
CA GLY A 378 7.67 -26.07 -25.73
C GLY A 378 9.02 -26.59 -25.21
N PHE A 379 9.19 -26.72 -23.90
CA PHE A 379 10.35 -27.38 -23.31
C PHE A 379 10.23 -28.90 -23.35
N CYS A 380 11.36 -29.60 -23.25
CA CYS A 380 11.34 -31.01 -22.86
C CYS A 380 11.45 -31.13 -21.33
N GLU A 381 10.98 -32.24 -20.77
CA GLU A 381 10.95 -32.51 -19.32
C GLU A 381 12.27 -32.21 -18.61
N ASN A 382 13.40 -32.67 -19.16
CA ASN A 382 14.72 -32.45 -18.55
C ASN A 382 15.15 -30.97 -18.55
N CYS A 383 14.89 -30.24 -19.64
CA CYS A 383 15.24 -28.83 -19.72
C CYS A 383 14.30 -27.97 -18.86
N LEU A 384 13.01 -28.32 -18.81
CA LEU A 384 12.03 -27.65 -17.97
C LEU A 384 12.39 -27.80 -16.49
N ALA A 385 12.65 -29.02 -16.02
CA ALA A 385 13.02 -29.27 -14.63
C ALA A 385 14.32 -28.53 -14.23
N ALA A 386 15.34 -28.53 -15.10
CA ALA A 386 16.57 -27.79 -14.84
C ALA A 386 16.35 -26.27 -14.78
N LEU A 387 15.51 -25.75 -15.68
CA LEU A 387 15.18 -24.33 -15.75
C LEU A 387 14.37 -23.86 -14.54
N MET A 388 13.36 -24.62 -14.14
CA MET A 388 12.57 -24.35 -12.93
C MET A 388 13.47 -24.34 -11.68
N ASN A 389 14.36 -25.32 -11.55
CA ASN A 389 15.28 -25.37 -10.41
C ASN A 389 16.22 -24.16 -10.38
N GLU A 390 16.83 -23.80 -11.51
CA GLU A 390 17.68 -22.59 -11.60
C GLU A 390 16.89 -21.30 -11.33
N TYR A 391 15.64 -21.21 -11.77
CA TYR A 391 14.75 -20.08 -11.53
C TYR A 391 14.44 -19.92 -10.04
N GLU A 392 14.00 -20.99 -9.37
CA GLU A 392 13.67 -20.96 -7.95
C GLU A 392 14.92 -20.71 -7.08
N GLU A 393 16.07 -21.32 -7.40
CA GLU A 393 17.32 -21.02 -6.70
C GLU A 393 17.74 -19.54 -6.83
N ARG A 394 17.53 -18.94 -8.02
CA ARG A 394 17.74 -17.50 -8.22
C ARG A 394 16.77 -16.66 -7.41
N ARG A 395 15.51 -17.07 -7.38
CA ARG A 395 14.43 -16.39 -6.65
C ARG A 395 14.71 -16.36 -5.15
N GLU A 396 15.15 -17.48 -4.58
CA GLU A 396 15.62 -17.56 -3.19
C GLU A 396 16.79 -16.61 -2.93
N ARG A 397 17.82 -16.62 -3.78
CA ARG A 397 18.96 -15.69 -3.66
C ARG A 397 18.52 -14.22 -3.74
N CYS A 398 17.57 -13.92 -4.61
CA CYS A 398 16.98 -12.58 -4.76
C CYS A 398 16.23 -12.15 -3.50
N PHE A 399 15.46 -13.05 -2.88
CA PHE A 399 14.77 -12.76 -1.61
C PHE A 399 15.76 -12.44 -0.48
N GLU A 400 16.85 -13.19 -0.37
CA GLU A 400 17.91 -12.93 0.62
C GLU A 400 18.61 -11.58 0.40
N LYS A 401 18.77 -11.16 -0.85
CA LYS A 401 19.34 -9.86 -1.22
C LYS A 401 18.37 -8.69 -1.09
N LEU A 402 17.08 -8.93 -0.93
CA LEU A 402 16.03 -7.92 -0.96
C LEU A 402 16.31 -6.72 -0.04
N PRO A 403 16.71 -6.90 1.23
CA PRO A 403 17.05 -5.78 2.10
C PRO A 403 18.25 -4.98 1.56
N GLY A 404 19.25 -5.68 1.02
CA GLY A 404 20.48 -5.11 0.48
C GLY A 404 20.25 -4.20 -0.74
N TRP A 405 19.30 -4.56 -1.63
CA TRP A 405 18.94 -3.69 -2.76
C TRP A 405 18.45 -2.32 -2.29
N PHE A 406 17.69 -2.26 -1.20
CA PHE A 406 17.22 -1.01 -0.61
C PHE A 406 18.21 -0.38 0.39
N GLY A 407 19.44 -0.89 0.49
CA GLY A 407 20.45 -0.39 1.43
C GLY A 407 20.06 -0.56 2.90
N LEU A 408 19.18 -1.53 3.20
CA LEU A 408 18.82 -1.94 4.55
C LEU A 408 19.84 -2.96 5.07
N LYS A 409 19.74 -3.28 6.37
CA LYS A 409 20.55 -4.36 6.98
C LYS A 409 19.98 -5.73 6.60
N THR A 410 20.73 -6.80 6.88
CA THR A 410 20.30 -8.18 6.64
C THR A 410 19.01 -8.52 7.40
N TRP A 411 18.29 -9.55 6.93
CA TRP A 411 17.08 -10.04 7.57
C TRP A 411 17.27 -10.32 9.06
N GLU A 412 18.37 -10.96 9.46
CA GLU A 412 18.66 -11.25 10.88
C GLU A 412 18.75 -9.96 11.70
N THR A 413 19.45 -8.95 11.19
CA THR A 413 19.59 -7.69 11.93
C THR A 413 18.28 -6.91 12.01
N LEU A 414 17.41 -7.03 10.99
CA LEU A 414 16.08 -6.42 11.03
C LEU A 414 15.19 -7.11 12.06
N HIS A 415 15.25 -8.45 12.16
CA HIS A 415 14.54 -9.22 13.18
C HIS A 415 15.01 -8.94 14.59
N GLU A 416 16.33 -8.83 14.81
CA GLU A 416 16.88 -8.43 16.12
C GLU A 416 16.33 -7.08 16.58
N LYS A 417 16.19 -6.13 15.66
CA LYS A 417 15.63 -4.81 15.98
C LYS A 417 14.15 -4.87 16.37
N ASP A 418 13.35 -5.69 15.68
CA ASP A 418 11.95 -5.90 16.05
C ASP A 418 11.83 -6.45 17.48
N CYS A 419 12.68 -7.43 17.83
CA CYS A 419 12.66 -8.08 19.14
C CYS A 419 13.08 -7.16 20.29
N MET A 420 13.96 -6.17 20.04
CA MET A 420 14.39 -5.22 21.07
C MET A 420 13.31 -4.20 21.47
N LEU A 421 12.20 -4.13 20.74
CA LEU A 421 11.12 -3.17 20.98
C LEU A 421 9.81 -3.82 21.47
N GLY A 422 9.80 -5.15 21.63
CA GLY A 422 8.67 -5.98 22.09
C GLY A 422 8.66 -6.28 23.58
#